data_AF-A0ABD2MAP3-F1
#
_entry.id   AF-A0ABD2MAP3-F1
#
_cell.length_a   1.000
_cell.length_b   1.000
_cell.length_c   1.000
_cell.angle_alpha   90.00
_cell.angle_beta   90.00
_cell.angle_gamma   90.00
#
_symmetry.space_group_name_H-M   'P 1'
#
loop_
_entity.id
_entity.type
_entity.pdbx_description
1 polymer ?
#
loop_
_entity_poly.entity_id
_entity_poly.type
_entity_poly.pdbx_seq_one_letter_code
_entity_poly.pdbx_strand_id
1 'polypeptide(L)'
;MAISSLNQSASNERFRQYTGGIQRKIMVLLILMVIGITVALAFLSLIGLHSMKGQKSDSERSEKFFNAKLENLKKFVEKMGEQIGNVSVGEFIGLQNGQKTLFERLGELGEQTKRQQHAKDRRIDELEKEQQRNFDQLSNEQQKINKSLIVSLDKFTQMKNDQQKEEQLFGKITDLEKKINKQQIKMALLTLRGNYWDDNASNSGIKITDDKNLTVTNEFYYYGCRSIFAFRPILQNNDFAAIFFYFEISVNHMQTSVQFGFAEKPLPIRRRNGTYAYDSDGQFLIDGSPQGPKTNSFNAGDVVGIGINLATQQIFFVKNGLRLGW
;
A
#
# COMPACT_ATOMS: atom_id res chain seq x y z
N MET A 1 -130.58 36.64 -9.38
CA MET A 1 -129.15 37.03 -9.54
C MET A 1 -128.38 36.77 -8.23
N ALA A 2 -128.48 35.55 -7.66
CA ALA A 2 -127.90 35.24 -6.34
C ALA A 2 -127.38 33.78 -6.18
N ILE A 3 -127.31 32.99 -7.26
CA ILE A 3 -126.86 31.58 -7.21
C ILE A 3 -125.47 31.38 -7.85
N SER A 4 -124.91 32.37 -8.56
CA SER A 4 -123.56 32.25 -9.16
C SER A 4 -122.40 32.59 -8.24
N SER A 5 -122.63 33.19 -7.06
CA SER A 5 -121.56 33.57 -6.11
C SER A 5 -121.20 32.47 -5.10
N LEU A 6 -122.08 31.49 -4.86
CA LEU A 6 -121.85 30.43 -3.87
C LEU A 6 -120.98 29.28 -4.40
N ASN A 7 -121.00 28.98 -5.70
CA ASN A 7 -120.15 27.92 -6.28
C ASN A 7 -118.67 28.33 -6.47
N GLN A 8 -118.36 29.64 -6.54
CA GLN A 8 -116.98 30.12 -6.61
C GLN A 8 -116.25 30.06 -5.27
N SER A 9 -116.98 30.16 -4.15
CA SER A 9 -116.41 30.09 -2.80
C SER A 9 -115.98 28.66 -2.43
N ALA A 10 -116.83 27.66 -2.68
CA ALA A 10 -116.53 26.26 -2.33
C ALA A 10 -115.40 25.63 -3.19
N SER A 11 -115.25 26.08 -4.44
CA SER A 11 -114.17 25.63 -5.32
C SER A 11 -112.79 26.16 -4.89
N ASN A 12 -112.74 27.40 -4.36
CA ASN A 12 -111.49 28.01 -3.91
C ASN A 12 -110.97 27.42 -2.59
N GLU A 13 -111.84 26.95 -1.69
CA GLU A 13 -111.42 26.29 -0.45
C GLU A 13 -110.85 24.88 -0.69
N ARG A 14 -111.45 24.10 -1.60
CA ARG A 14 -110.89 22.77 -1.95
C ARG A 14 -109.54 22.88 -2.66
N PHE A 15 -109.35 23.91 -3.48
CA PHE A 15 -108.06 24.17 -4.14
C PHE A 15 -106.97 24.60 -3.15
N ARG A 16 -107.32 25.37 -2.11
CA ARG A 16 -106.39 25.72 -1.01
C ARG A 16 -106.02 24.53 -0.12
N GLN A 17 -106.95 23.60 0.14
CA GLN A 17 -106.65 22.39 0.91
C GLN A 17 -105.74 21.40 0.14
N TYR A 18 -105.93 21.26 -1.17
CA TYR A 18 -105.11 20.36 -1.99
C TYR A 18 -103.69 20.88 -2.20
N THR A 19 -103.54 22.19 -2.42
CA THR A 19 -102.22 22.84 -2.58
C THR A 19 -101.41 22.83 -1.28
N GLY A 20 -102.06 23.00 -0.12
CA GLY A 20 -101.40 22.92 1.19
C GLY A 20 -100.83 21.53 1.53
N GLY A 21 -101.51 20.46 1.11
CA GLY A 21 -101.04 19.08 1.32
C GLY A 21 -99.81 18.73 0.47
N ILE A 22 -99.77 19.20 -0.78
CA ILE A 22 -98.65 19.00 -1.69
C ILE A 22 -97.43 19.80 -1.23
N GLN A 23 -97.61 21.05 -0.81
CA GLN A 23 -96.52 21.88 -0.28
C GLN A 23 -95.90 21.28 0.97
N ARG A 24 -96.70 20.72 1.90
CA ARG A 24 -96.15 20.03 3.08
C ARG A 24 -95.35 18.78 2.72
N LYS A 25 -95.79 17.98 1.74
CA LYS A 25 -95.06 16.79 1.29
C LYS A 25 -93.73 17.15 0.60
N ILE A 26 -93.73 18.20 -0.22
CA ILE A 26 -92.51 18.73 -0.85
C ILE A 26 -91.56 19.26 0.24
N MET A 27 -92.08 19.98 1.23
CA MET A 27 -91.27 20.50 2.34
C MET A 27 -90.63 19.36 3.17
N VAL A 28 -91.36 18.28 3.44
CA VAL A 28 -90.82 17.11 4.15
C VAL A 28 -89.75 16.39 3.32
N LEU A 29 -89.94 16.24 2.01
CA LEU A 29 -88.95 15.67 1.10
C LEU A 29 -87.66 16.49 1.04
N LEU A 30 -87.78 17.82 1.01
CA LEU A 30 -86.63 18.72 1.04
C LEU A 30 -85.86 18.62 2.37
N ILE A 31 -86.58 18.55 3.50
CA ILE A 31 -85.97 18.34 4.82
C ILE A 31 -85.20 17.01 4.85
N LEU A 32 -85.79 15.92 4.34
CA LEU A 32 -85.13 14.61 4.31
C LEU A 32 -83.91 14.59 3.36
N MET A 33 -83.98 15.30 2.23
CA MET A 33 -82.86 15.41 1.29
C MET A 33 -81.69 16.21 1.90
N VAL A 34 -82.00 17.31 2.59
CA VAL A 34 -81.00 18.10 3.33
C VAL A 34 -80.36 17.27 4.44
N ILE A 35 -81.16 16.52 5.21
CA ILE A 35 -80.63 15.63 6.25
C ILE A 35 -79.72 14.55 5.63
N GLY A 36 -80.13 13.92 4.52
CA GLY A 36 -79.33 12.92 3.83
C GLY A 36 -77.99 13.46 3.31
N ILE A 37 -77.99 14.66 2.73
CA ILE A 37 -76.77 15.34 2.27
C ILE A 37 -75.87 15.68 3.47
N THR A 38 -76.43 16.17 4.57
CA THR A 38 -75.67 16.53 5.78
C THR A 38 -75.00 15.31 6.40
N VAL A 39 -75.70 14.17 6.45
CA VAL A 39 -75.15 12.90 6.96
C VAL A 39 -74.05 12.35 6.05
N ALA A 40 -74.22 12.44 4.72
CA ALA A 40 -73.19 12.01 3.76
C ALA A 40 -71.91 12.86 3.86
N LEU A 41 -72.05 14.17 4.05
CA LEU A 41 -70.93 15.09 4.27
C LEU A 41 -70.19 14.80 5.58
N ALA A 42 -70.91 14.50 6.66
CA ALA A 42 -70.31 14.10 7.93
C ALA A 42 -69.51 12.79 7.80
N PHE A 43 -70.03 11.82 7.06
CA PHE A 43 -69.36 10.53 6.84
C PHE A 43 -68.07 10.66 6.01
N LEU A 44 -68.09 11.50 4.96
CA LEU A 44 -66.89 11.78 4.15
C LEU A 44 -65.81 12.51 4.94
N SER A 45 -66.20 13.40 5.85
CA SER A 45 -65.29 14.11 6.76
C SER A 45 -64.58 13.16 7.72
N LEU A 46 -65.30 12.15 8.25
CA LEU A 46 -64.74 11.15 9.16
C LEU A 46 -63.72 10.24 8.46
N ILE A 47 -63.99 9.82 7.22
CA ILE A 47 -63.10 8.98 6.41
C ILE A 47 -61.80 9.74 6.08
N GLY A 48 -61.90 11.02 5.76
CA GLY A 48 -60.74 11.89 5.52
C GLY A 48 -59.81 11.97 6.74
N LEU A 49 -60.37 12.09 7.95
CA LEU A 49 -59.59 12.15 9.20
C LEU A 49 -58.87 10.85 9.54
N HIS A 50 -59.45 9.69 9.23
CA HIS A 50 -58.81 8.39 9.50
C HIS A 50 -57.66 8.07 8.54
N SER A 51 -57.69 8.60 7.31
CA SER A 51 -56.68 8.33 6.29
C SER A 51 -55.37 9.13 6.46
N MET A 52 -55.29 10.08 7.39
CA MET A 52 -54.20 11.07 7.49
C MET A 52 -53.15 10.79 8.58
N LYS A 53 -53.10 9.59 9.18
CA LYS A 53 -52.15 9.28 10.27
C LYS A 53 -50.74 8.82 9.85
N GLY A 54 -50.35 8.92 8.58
CA GLY A 54 -48.99 8.55 8.14
C GLY A 54 -48.42 9.50 7.10
N GLN A 55 -47.33 10.22 7.45
CA GLN A 55 -46.52 11.15 6.65
C GLN A 55 -47.08 12.55 6.33
N LYS A 56 -46.31 13.57 6.73
CA LYS A 56 -46.65 15.00 6.71
C LYS A 56 -46.78 15.61 5.31
N SER A 57 -46.04 15.13 4.32
CA SER A 57 -46.01 15.72 2.97
C SER A 57 -47.18 15.30 2.08
N ASP A 58 -47.72 14.09 2.27
CA ASP A 58 -48.88 13.63 1.51
C ASP A 58 -50.21 14.14 2.10
N SER A 59 -50.21 14.53 3.38
CA SER A 59 -51.35 15.14 4.07
C SER A 59 -51.82 16.43 3.37
N GLU A 60 -50.91 17.37 3.08
CA GLU A 60 -51.29 18.67 2.49
C GLU A 60 -51.86 18.54 1.07
N ARG A 61 -51.36 17.58 0.28
CA ARG A 61 -51.84 17.34 -1.08
C ARG A 61 -53.23 16.69 -1.07
N SER A 62 -53.45 15.75 -0.15
CA SER A 62 -54.74 15.09 0.02
C SER A 62 -55.80 16.05 0.59
N GLU A 63 -55.41 16.95 1.50
CA GLU A 63 -56.28 17.99 2.06
C GLU A 63 -56.75 18.99 1.00
N LYS A 64 -55.83 19.49 0.15
CA LYS A 64 -56.17 20.38 -0.97
C LYS A 64 -57.12 19.72 -1.96
N PHE A 65 -56.90 18.44 -2.27
CA PHE A 65 -57.79 17.69 -3.17
C PHE A 65 -59.19 17.49 -2.56
N PHE A 66 -59.26 17.17 -1.26
CA PHE A 66 -60.53 16.98 -0.56
C PHE A 66 -61.33 18.28 -0.45
N ASN A 67 -60.68 19.39 -0.09
CA ASN A 67 -61.32 20.69 0.02
C ASN A 67 -61.85 21.19 -1.34
N ALA A 68 -61.12 20.95 -2.43
CA ALA A 68 -61.61 21.27 -3.77
C ALA A 68 -62.85 20.45 -4.17
N LYS A 69 -62.88 19.15 -3.80
CA LYS A 69 -64.05 18.27 -4.02
C LYS A 69 -65.25 18.71 -3.17
N LEU A 70 -65.03 19.06 -1.91
CA LEU A 70 -66.06 19.54 -1.00
C LEU A 70 -66.69 20.84 -1.51
N GLU A 71 -65.87 21.74 -2.05
CA GLU A 71 -66.35 23.02 -2.55
C GLU A 71 -67.14 22.89 -3.87
N ASN A 72 -66.74 21.97 -4.75
CA ASN A 72 -67.55 21.63 -5.92
C ASN A 72 -68.90 21.01 -5.52
N LEU A 73 -68.93 20.22 -4.45
CA LEU A 73 -70.15 19.61 -3.94
C LEU A 73 -71.10 20.64 -3.33
N LYS A 74 -70.57 21.61 -2.56
CA LYS A 74 -71.37 22.73 -2.05
C LYS A 74 -72.02 23.54 -3.17
N LYS A 75 -71.23 23.92 -4.18
CA LYS A 75 -71.73 24.65 -5.37
C LYS A 75 -72.82 23.88 -6.11
N PHE A 76 -72.70 22.55 -6.17
CA PHE A 76 -73.72 21.70 -6.77
C PHE A 76 -75.02 21.68 -5.96
N VAL A 77 -74.94 21.61 -4.62
CA VAL A 77 -76.10 21.65 -3.72
C VAL A 77 -76.79 23.02 -3.78
N GLU A 78 -76.03 24.11 -3.78
CA GLU A 78 -76.57 25.47 -3.96
C GLU A 78 -77.32 25.60 -5.29
N LYS A 79 -76.72 25.13 -6.39
CA LYS A 79 -77.34 25.15 -7.71
C LYS A 79 -78.62 24.30 -7.79
N MET A 80 -78.68 23.17 -7.07
CA MET A 80 -79.91 22.39 -6.95
C MET A 80 -80.98 23.11 -6.13
N GLY A 81 -80.60 23.79 -5.04
CA GLY A 81 -81.50 24.61 -4.24
C GLY A 81 -82.18 25.73 -5.04
N GLU A 82 -81.43 26.37 -5.95
CA GLU A 82 -81.96 27.39 -6.86
C GLU A 82 -82.93 26.83 -7.90
N GLN A 83 -82.69 25.61 -8.40
CA GLN A 83 -83.54 24.99 -9.42
C GLN A 83 -84.88 24.47 -8.87
N ILE A 84 -84.95 24.11 -7.59
CA ILE A 84 -86.13 23.51 -6.92
C ILE A 84 -87.37 24.44 -6.88
N GLY A 85 -87.20 25.73 -7.13
CA GLY A 85 -88.31 26.69 -7.21
C GLY A 85 -89.34 26.43 -8.32
N ASN A 86 -89.03 25.65 -9.37
CA ASN A 86 -89.89 25.48 -10.56
C ASN A 86 -89.85 24.07 -11.22
N VAL A 87 -89.50 23.00 -10.48
CA VAL A 87 -89.26 21.66 -11.07
C VAL A 87 -90.55 20.88 -11.33
N SER A 88 -90.69 20.35 -12.55
CA SER A 88 -91.79 19.47 -12.96
C SER A 88 -91.52 18.00 -12.55
N VAL A 89 -92.57 17.19 -12.41
CA VAL A 89 -92.48 15.77 -11.99
C VAL A 89 -91.57 14.93 -12.92
N GLY A 90 -91.45 15.27 -14.21
CA GLY A 90 -90.55 14.58 -15.15
C GLY A 90 -89.06 14.81 -14.86
N GLU A 91 -88.70 16.01 -14.38
CA GLU A 91 -87.33 16.34 -13.98
C GLU A 91 -86.93 15.63 -12.67
N PHE A 92 -87.89 15.35 -11.78
CA PHE A 92 -87.66 14.57 -10.56
C PHE A 92 -87.30 13.11 -10.86
N ILE A 93 -87.95 12.47 -11.85
CA ILE A 93 -87.63 11.10 -12.27
C ILE A 93 -86.23 11.06 -12.91
N GLY A 94 -85.87 12.08 -13.71
CA GLY A 94 -84.52 12.26 -14.24
C GLY A 94 -83.46 12.35 -13.13
N LEU A 95 -83.77 13.07 -12.05
CA LEU A 95 -82.89 13.19 -10.87
C LEU A 95 -82.70 11.86 -10.13
N GLN A 96 -83.76 11.04 -9.98
CA GLN A 96 -83.64 9.72 -9.35
C GLN A 96 -82.78 8.74 -10.18
N ASN A 97 -82.95 8.74 -11.51
CA ASN A 97 -82.10 7.93 -12.39
C ASN A 97 -80.64 8.42 -12.38
N GLY A 98 -80.43 9.74 -12.27
CA GLY A 98 -79.11 10.34 -12.05
C GLY A 98 -78.47 9.88 -10.73
N GLN A 99 -79.23 9.83 -9.64
CA GLN A 99 -78.77 9.31 -8.35
C GLN A 99 -78.36 7.83 -8.42
N LYS A 100 -79.18 6.98 -9.05
CA LYS A 100 -78.84 5.55 -9.21
C LYS A 100 -77.53 5.35 -9.97
N THR A 101 -77.38 6.06 -11.09
CA THR A 101 -76.14 6.04 -11.89
C THR A 101 -74.93 6.54 -11.08
N LEU A 102 -75.14 7.52 -10.20
CA LEU A 102 -74.11 8.01 -9.27
C LEU A 102 -73.68 6.94 -8.26
N PHE A 103 -74.63 6.20 -7.67
CA PHE A 103 -74.32 5.11 -6.75
C PHE A 103 -73.55 3.96 -7.42
N GLU A 104 -73.94 3.59 -8.65
CA GLU A 104 -73.21 2.58 -9.43
C GLU A 104 -71.77 3.02 -9.72
N ARG A 105 -71.58 4.27 -10.17
CA ARG A 105 -70.24 4.84 -10.37
C ARG A 105 -69.43 4.93 -9.08
N LEU A 106 -70.05 5.22 -7.94
CA LEU A 106 -69.38 5.22 -6.64
C LEU A 106 -68.93 3.82 -6.23
N GLY A 107 -69.73 2.79 -6.54
CA GLY A 107 -69.34 1.39 -6.36
C GLY A 107 -68.13 1.00 -7.21
N GLU A 108 -68.15 1.35 -8.49
CA GLU A 108 -67.01 1.14 -9.42
C GLU A 108 -65.75 1.87 -8.95
N LEU A 109 -65.88 3.12 -8.49
CA LEU A 109 -64.76 3.90 -7.98
C LEU A 109 -64.18 3.26 -6.72
N GLY A 110 -65.03 2.74 -5.83
CA GLY A 110 -64.61 2.02 -4.63
C GLY A 110 -63.81 0.76 -4.95
N GLU A 111 -64.28 -0.03 -5.92
CA GLU A 111 -63.54 -1.22 -6.40
C GLU A 111 -62.23 -0.85 -7.11
N GLN A 112 -62.21 0.23 -7.89
CA GLN A 112 -60.99 0.75 -8.49
C GLN A 112 -59.97 1.18 -7.43
N THR A 113 -60.41 1.86 -6.37
CA THR A 113 -59.55 2.24 -5.25
C THR A 113 -58.99 1.02 -4.52
N LYS A 114 -59.81 -0.01 -4.24
CA LYS A 114 -59.32 -1.27 -3.64
C LYS A 114 -58.27 -1.96 -4.52
N ARG A 115 -58.50 -2.02 -5.83
CA ARG A 115 -57.52 -2.60 -6.78
C ARG A 115 -56.23 -1.80 -6.81
N GLN A 116 -56.30 -0.47 -6.81
CA GLN A 116 -55.12 0.39 -6.73
C GLN A 116 -54.37 0.21 -5.41
N GLN A 117 -55.09 0.07 -4.29
CA GLN A 117 -54.48 -0.16 -2.99
C GLN A 117 -53.76 -1.52 -2.95
N HIS A 118 -54.43 -2.61 -3.35
CA HIS A 118 -53.79 -3.92 -3.45
C HIS A 118 -52.61 -3.97 -4.45
N ALA A 119 -52.62 -3.14 -5.49
CA ALA A 119 -51.48 -3.03 -6.40
C ALA A 119 -50.31 -2.27 -5.75
N LYS A 120 -50.59 -1.23 -4.95
CA LYS A 120 -49.58 -0.53 -4.17
C LYS A 120 -48.98 -1.43 -3.10
N ASP A 121 -49.80 -2.16 -2.35
CA ASP A 121 -49.34 -3.06 -1.29
C ASP A 121 -48.44 -4.16 -1.87
N ARG A 122 -48.83 -4.78 -2.99
CA ARG A 122 -47.96 -5.75 -3.69
C ARG A 122 -46.62 -5.15 -4.14
N ARG A 123 -46.64 -3.91 -4.63
CA ARG A 123 -45.42 -3.21 -5.04
C ARG A 123 -44.52 -2.88 -3.85
N ILE A 124 -45.10 -2.58 -2.69
CA ILE A 124 -44.36 -2.37 -1.43
C ILE A 124 -43.71 -3.69 -1.01
N ASP A 125 -44.45 -4.81 -0.99
CA ASP A 125 -43.91 -6.12 -0.65
C ASP A 125 -42.75 -6.55 -1.57
N GLU A 126 -42.87 -6.27 -2.87
CA GLU A 126 -41.82 -6.56 -3.86
C GLU A 126 -40.57 -5.72 -3.61
N LEU A 127 -40.74 -4.42 -3.33
CA LEU A 127 -39.63 -3.51 -3.01
C LEU A 127 -38.92 -3.90 -1.71
N GLU A 128 -39.66 -4.30 -0.67
CA GLU A 128 -39.08 -4.78 0.58
C GLU A 128 -38.26 -6.06 0.36
N LYS A 129 -38.77 -7.01 -0.43
CA LYS A 129 -38.03 -8.23 -0.79
C LYS A 129 -36.80 -7.95 -1.64
N GLU A 130 -36.84 -6.95 -2.51
CA GLU A 130 -35.68 -6.53 -3.30
C GLU A 130 -34.63 -5.85 -2.41
N GLN A 131 -35.05 -4.95 -1.51
CA GLN A 131 -34.15 -4.32 -0.54
C GLN A 131 -33.47 -5.36 0.36
N GLN A 132 -34.21 -6.36 0.85
CA GLN A 132 -33.63 -7.43 1.65
C GLN A 132 -32.60 -8.25 0.85
N ARG A 133 -32.92 -8.62 -0.40
CA ARG A 133 -31.98 -9.34 -1.27
C ARG A 133 -30.70 -8.54 -1.54
N ASN A 134 -30.83 -7.24 -1.78
CA ASN A 134 -29.69 -6.35 -1.98
C ASN A 134 -28.84 -6.24 -0.71
N PHE A 135 -29.46 -6.14 0.46
CA PHE A 135 -28.76 -6.12 1.75
C PHE A 135 -28.01 -7.43 2.00
N ASP A 136 -28.63 -8.59 1.75
CA ASP A 136 -28.01 -9.90 1.92
C ASP A 136 -26.83 -10.10 0.95
N GLN A 137 -26.98 -9.64 -0.31
CA GLN A 137 -25.89 -9.67 -1.29
C GLN A 137 -24.70 -8.81 -0.82
N LEU A 138 -24.96 -7.56 -0.41
CA LEU A 138 -23.93 -6.65 0.07
C LEU A 138 -23.20 -7.21 1.30
N SER A 139 -23.96 -7.79 2.24
CA SER A 139 -23.41 -8.44 3.44
C SER A 139 -22.48 -9.60 3.09
N ASN A 140 -22.89 -10.45 2.14
CA ASN A 140 -22.08 -11.57 1.66
C ASN A 140 -20.80 -11.11 0.92
N GLU A 141 -20.89 -10.06 0.11
CA GLU A 141 -19.74 -9.45 -0.56
C GLU A 141 -18.76 -8.86 0.46
N GLN A 142 -19.26 -8.14 1.47
CA GLN A 142 -18.43 -7.61 2.55
C GLN A 142 -17.72 -8.73 3.33
N GLN A 143 -18.40 -9.84 3.59
CA GLN A 143 -17.80 -10.98 4.27
C GLN A 143 -16.69 -11.63 3.44
N LYS A 144 -16.87 -11.74 2.11
CA LYS A 144 -15.83 -12.24 1.19
C LYS A 144 -14.61 -11.32 1.18
N ILE A 145 -14.83 -10.00 1.12
CA ILE A 145 -13.75 -9.00 1.17
C ILE A 145 -12.99 -9.12 2.49
N ASN A 146 -13.70 -9.19 3.63
CA ASN A 146 -13.07 -9.31 4.94
C ASN A 146 -12.23 -10.60 5.06
N LYS A 147 -12.73 -11.73 4.57
CA LYS A 147 -11.95 -13.00 4.55
C LYS A 147 -10.68 -12.88 3.70
N SER A 148 -10.78 -12.27 2.51
CA SER A 148 -9.63 -12.04 1.63
C SER A 148 -8.57 -11.11 2.27
N LEU A 149 -9.01 -10.07 2.97
CA LEU A 149 -8.13 -9.15 3.68
C LEU A 149 -7.38 -9.84 4.83
N ILE A 150 -8.04 -10.70 5.59
CA ILE A 150 -7.40 -11.47 6.68
C ILE A 150 -6.28 -12.36 6.12
N VAL A 151 -6.54 -13.13 5.05
CA VAL A 151 -5.53 -13.99 4.40
C VAL A 151 -4.35 -13.16 3.89
N SER A 152 -4.62 -11.99 3.31
CA SER A 152 -3.57 -11.09 2.82
C SER A 152 -2.71 -10.52 3.96
N LEU A 153 -3.33 -10.21 5.10
CA LEU A 153 -2.63 -9.69 6.28
C LEU A 153 -1.73 -10.75 6.93
N ASP A 154 -2.18 -12.00 7.00
CA ASP A 154 -1.37 -13.13 7.50
C ASP A 154 -0.14 -13.33 6.62
N LYS A 155 -0.32 -13.30 5.29
CA LYS A 155 0.79 -13.41 4.34
C LYS A 155 1.80 -12.26 4.49
N PHE A 156 1.32 -11.03 4.68
CA PHE A 156 2.19 -9.87 4.91
C PHE A 156 2.98 -10.00 6.22
N THR A 157 2.33 -10.49 7.27
CA THR A 157 2.97 -10.73 8.58
C THR A 157 4.07 -11.80 8.47
N GLN A 158 3.81 -12.88 7.73
CA GLN A 158 4.80 -13.92 7.47
C GLN A 158 6.02 -13.36 6.70
N MET A 159 5.78 -12.59 5.63
CA MET A 159 6.86 -11.96 4.85
C MET A 159 7.75 -11.05 5.71
N LYS A 160 7.15 -10.26 6.61
CA LYS A 160 7.90 -9.38 7.51
C LYS A 160 8.80 -10.16 8.48
N ASN A 161 8.30 -11.29 8.99
CA ASN A 161 9.09 -12.16 9.88
C ASN A 161 10.25 -12.82 9.13
N ASP A 162 10.03 -13.23 7.87
CA ASP A 162 11.08 -13.84 7.06
C ASP A 162 12.16 -12.82 6.67
N GLN A 163 11.78 -11.59 6.32
CA GLN A 163 12.72 -10.49 6.09
C GLN A 163 13.59 -10.20 7.34
N GLN A 164 12.99 -10.18 8.53
CA GLN A 164 13.75 -9.95 9.76
C GLN A 164 14.76 -11.08 10.05
N LYS A 165 14.42 -12.34 9.73
CA LYS A 165 15.37 -13.47 9.84
C LYS A 165 16.53 -13.33 8.86
N GLU A 166 16.28 -12.85 7.65
CA GLU A 166 17.31 -12.61 6.64
C GLU A 166 18.30 -11.53 7.10
N GLU A 167 17.82 -10.41 7.64
CA GLU A 167 18.65 -9.35 8.21
C GLU A 167 19.52 -9.86 9.37
N GLN A 168 18.96 -10.70 10.24
CA GLN A 168 19.73 -11.35 11.31
C GLN A 168 20.80 -12.31 10.78
N LEU A 169 20.51 -13.04 9.70
CA LEU A 169 21.47 -13.95 9.08
C LEU A 169 22.65 -13.17 8.47
N PHE A 170 22.35 -12.06 7.78
CA PHE A 170 23.35 -11.20 7.17
C PHE A 170 24.32 -10.63 8.22
N GLY A 171 23.80 -10.16 9.36
CA GLY A 171 24.64 -9.70 10.48
C GLY A 171 25.61 -10.77 10.99
N LYS A 172 25.16 -12.04 11.10
CA LYS A 172 26.03 -13.15 11.51
C LYS A 172 27.12 -13.47 10.48
N ILE A 173 26.81 -13.38 9.18
CA ILE A 173 27.79 -13.60 8.11
C ILE A 173 28.91 -12.55 8.19
N THR A 174 28.55 -11.26 8.30
CA THR A 174 29.53 -10.18 8.40
C THR A 174 30.46 -10.33 9.62
N ASP A 175 29.92 -10.77 10.76
CA ASP A 175 30.73 -11.01 11.95
C ASP A 175 31.68 -12.21 11.80
N LEU A 176 31.26 -13.25 11.08
CA LEU A 176 32.11 -14.40 10.77
C LEU A 176 33.24 -14.02 9.81
N GLU A 177 32.95 -13.25 8.77
CA GLU A 177 33.97 -12.74 7.83
C GLU A 177 35.05 -11.92 8.55
N LYS A 178 34.64 -11.02 9.46
CA LYS A 178 35.60 -10.26 10.29
C LYS A 178 36.50 -11.17 11.13
N LYS A 179 35.93 -12.24 11.72
CA LYS A 179 36.71 -13.21 12.52
C LYS A 179 37.68 -14.00 11.66
N ILE A 180 37.27 -14.45 10.48
CA ILE A 180 38.12 -15.16 9.51
C ILE A 180 39.29 -14.26 9.10
N ASN A 181 39.02 -13.03 8.68
CA ASN A 181 40.05 -12.08 8.27
C ASN A 181 41.07 -11.83 9.40
N LYS A 182 40.60 -11.65 10.64
CA LYS A 182 41.48 -11.46 11.80
C LYS A 182 42.38 -12.69 12.04
N GLN A 183 41.84 -13.90 11.89
CA GLN A 183 42.63 -15.14 12.04
C GLN A 183 43.64 -15.31 10.91
N GLN A 184 43.26 -15.01 9.66
CA GLN A 184 44.15 -15.05 8.51
C GLN A 184 45.33 -14.09 8.66
N ILE A 185 45.08 -12.84 9.08
CA ILE A 185 46.14 -11.85 9.37
C ILE A 185 47.08 -12.37 10.47
N LYS A 186 46.52 -12.94 11.55
CA LYS A 186 47.33 -13.52 12.64
C LYS A 186 48.23 -14.65 12.14
N MET A 187 47.72 -15.54 11.29
CA MET A 187 48.51 -16.64 10.71
C MET A 187 49.60 -16.15 9.75
N ALA A 188 49.30 -15.15 8.91
CA ALA A 188 50.28 -14.52 8.04
C ALA A 188 51.44 -13.89 8.84
N LEU A 189 51.11 -13.16 9.91
CA LEU A 189 52.10 -12.55 10.80
C LEU A 189 52.98 -13.59 11.52
N LEU A 190 52.39 -14.70 11.97
CA LEU A 190 53.14 -15.79 12.59
C LEU A 190 54.10 -16.47 11.59
N THR A 191 53.71 -16.56 10.31
CA THR A 191 54.54 -17.14 9.26
C THR A 191 55.72 -16.23 8.90
N LEU A 192 55.53 -14.90 8.95
CA LEU A 192 56.56 -13.90 8.66
C LEU A 192 57.60 -13.73 9.79
N ARG A 193 57.18 -13.86 11.06
CA ARG A 193 58.08 -13.74 12.23
C ARG A 193 59.17 -14.82 12.35
N GLY A 194 59.17 -15.80 11.45
CA GLY A 194 60.16 -16.88 11.40
C GLY A 194 60.98 -16.92 10.11
N ASN A 195 61.08 -15.81 9.36
CA ASN A 195 61.99 -15.76 8.22
C ASN A 195 63.35 -15.20 8.66
N TYR A 196 64.35 -16.07 8.64
CA TYR A 196 65.73 -15.81 9.05
C TYR A 196 66.69 -16.29 7.95
N TRP A 197 67.99 -16.06 8.10
CA TRP A 197 68.99 -16.52 7.13
C TRP A 197 69.16 -18.03 7.15
N ASP A 198 69.17 -18.66 5.97
CA ASP A 198 69.25 -20.12 5.82
C ASP A 198 70.69 -20.58 5.64
N ASP A 199 71.25 -21.21 6.67
CA ASP A 199 72.61 -21.76 6.64
C ASP A 199 72.78 -22.80 5.52
N ASN A 200 71.72 -23.55 5.18
CA ASN A 200 71.76 -24.54 4.11
C ASN A 200 71.69 -23.91 2.71
N ALA A 201 71.27 -22.65 2.61
CA ALA A 201 71.21 -21.88 1.37
C ALA A 201 72.23 -20.73 1.39
N SER A 202 73.41 -21.01 1.94
CA SER A 202 74.52 -20.07 2.11
C SER A 202 75.77 -20.57 1.37
N ASN A 203 76.60 -19.65 0.87
CA ASN A 203 77.93 -20.02 0.39
C ASN A 203 78.93 -20.24 1.52
N SER A 204 79.94 -21.08 1.25
CA SER A 204 81.13 -21.20 2.11
C SER A 204 81.78 -19.84 2.39
N GLY A 205 82.00 -19.55 3.67
CA GLY A 205 82.64 -18.30 4.15
C GLY A 205 81.66 -17.26 4.70
N ILE A 206 80.35 -17.44 4.44
CA ILE A 206 79.30 -16.70 5.14
C ILE A 206 79.01 -17.43 6.46
N LYS A 207 78.95 -16.69 7.58
CA LYS A 207 78.53 -17.19 8.88
C LYS A 207 77.32 -16.42 9.39
N ILE A 208 76.41 -17.14 10.02
CA ILE A 208 75.32 -16.59 10.81
C ILE A 208 75.81 -16.51 12.25
N THR A 209 75.75 -15.33 12.87
CA THR A 209 76.49 -15.04 14.13
C THR A 209 75.62 -14.75 15.34
N ASP A 210 74.29 -14.74 15.20
CA ASP A 210 73.36 -14.50 16.31
C ASP A 210 72.39 -15.66 16.54
N ASP A 211 71.86 -15.75 17.77
CA ASP A 211 70.92 -16.81 18.18
C ASP A 211 69.57 -16.76 17.43
N LYS A 212 69.31 -15.68 16.69
CA LYS A 212 68.07 -15.47 15.93
C LYS A 212 68.24 -15.69 14.43
N ASN A 213 69.45 -16.03 13.98
CA ASN A 213 69.80 -16.17 12.58
C ASN A 213 69.49 -14.93 11.71
N LEU A 214 69.62 -13.72 12.24
CA LEU A 214 69.37 -12.44 11.54
C LEU A 214 70.67 -11.69 11.21
N THR A 215 71.79 -12.06 11.81
CA THR A 215 73.08 -11.42 11.61
C THR A 215 73.99 -12.29 10.77
N VAL A 216 74.56 -11.72 9.72
CA VAL A 216 75.45 -12.40 8.78
C VAL A 216 76.78 -11.68 8.68
N THR A 217 77.87 -12.45 8.69
CA THR A 217 79.23 -11.96 8.45
C THR A 217 79.90 -12.76 7.34
N ASN A 218 80.67 -12.10 6.49
CA ASN A 218 81.58 -12.76 5.56
C ASN A 218 82.99 -12.70 6.15
N GLU A 219 83.53 -13.84 6.58
CA GLU A 219 84.85 -13.93 7.23
C GLU A 219 85.98 -14.32 6.25
N PHE A 220 85.65 -14.51 4.97
CA PHE A 220 86.62 -14.97 3.99
C PHE A 220 87.35 -13.80 3.31
N TYR A 221 88.69 -13.85 3.32
CA TYR A 221 89.56 -12.82 2.73
C TYR A 221 89.80 -12.96 1.22
N TYR A 222 89.29 -14.02 0.58
CA TYR A 222 89.56 -14.29 -0.84
C TYR A 222 88.48 -13.70 -1.76
N TYR A 223 88.91 -13.25 -2.95
CA TYR A 223 88.04 -12.73 -4.00
C TYR A 223 86.96 -13.74 -4.42
N GLY A 224 85.69 -13.36 -4.29
CA GLY A 224 84.57 -14.11 -4.84
C GLY A 224 83.21 -13.60 -4.36
N CYS A 225 82.20 -13.64 -5.24
CA CYS A 225 80.81 -13.37 -4.86
C CYS A 225 80.32 -14.48 -3.92
N ARG A 226 79.61 -14.07 -2.86
CA ARG A 226 79.00 -14.93 -1.87
C ARG A 226 77.59 -14.43 -1.59
N SER A 227 76.62 -15.32 -1.46
CA SER A 227 75.25 -14.95 -1.11
C SER A 227 74.63 -15.95 -0.16
N ILE A 228 73.60 -15.50 0.54
CA ILE A 228 72.78 -16.27 1.46
C ILE A 228 71.32 -15.93 1.19
N PHE A 229 70.45 -16.94 1.26
CA PHE A 229 69.02 -16.75 1.13
C PHE A 229 68.33 -16.73 2.49
N ALA A 230 67.16 -16.10 2.56
CA ALA A 230 66.24 -16.32 3.65
C ALA A 230 65.68 -17.75 3.60
N PHE A 231 65.32 -18.29 4.77
CA PHE A 231 64.78 -19.64 4.96
C PHE A 231 63.53 -19.87 4.10
N ARG A 232 62.58 -18.94 4.14
CA ARG A 232 61.33 -19.05 3.39
C ARG A 232 61.34 -18.13 2.17
N PRO A 233 60.91 -18.62 0.99
CA PRO A 233 60.61 -17.76 -0.14
C PRO A 233 59.41 -16.86 0.18
N ILE A 234 59.29 -15.76 -0.54
CA ILE A 234 58.07 -14.95 -0.54
C ILE A 234 57.02 -15.74 -1.31
N LEU A 235 56.02 -16.27 -0.61
CA LEU A 235 54.97 -17.07 -1.23
C LEU A 235 54.06 -16.17 -2.07
N GLN A 236 53.86 -16.51 -3.34
CA GLN A 236 52.89 -15.87 -4.24
C GLN A 236 51.48 -16.44 -4.07
N ASN A 237 51.18 -17.18 -3.00
CA ASN A 237 49.91 -17.88 -2.90
C ASN A 237 48.74 -16.89 -2.85
N ASN A 238 47.83 -17.06 -3.82
CA ASN A 238 46.67 -16.22 -4.11
C ASN A 238 45.67 -16.08 -2.95
N ASP A 239 45.84 -16.84 -1.86
CA ASP A 239 44.94 -16.88 -0.72
C ASP A 239 45.43 -16.09 0.51
N PHE A 240 46.65 -15.51 0.47
CA PHE A 240 47.29 -14.92 1.65
C PHE A 240 47.83 -13.52 1.40
N ALA A 241 46.95 -12.53 1.47
CA ALA A 241 47.03 -11.16 2.03
C ALA A 241 48.31 -10.28 1.98
N ALA A 242 49.50 -10.75 1.61
CA ALA A 242 50.67 -9.90 1.46
C ALA A 242 50.76 -9.39 0.03
N ILE A 243 49.92 -8.41 -0.33
CA ILE A 243 50.10 -7.63 -1.57
C ILE A 243 51.50 -6.99 -1.58
N PHE A 244 52.07 -6.72 -0.40
CA PHE A 244 53.39 -6.14 -0.21
C PHE A 244 54.23 -6.98 0.75
N PHE A 245 55.48 -7.22 0.38
CA PHE A 245 56.52 -7.75 1.26
C PHE A 245 57.62 -6.72 1.43
N TYR A 246 58.15 -6.56 2.65
CA TYR A 246 59.19 -5.59 2.98
C TYR A 246 60.10 -6.13 4.08
N PHE A 247 61.40 -5.87 3.95
CA PHE A 247 62.39 -6.15 4.98
C PHE A 247 63.50 -5.11 4.95
N GLU A 248 64.22 -4.97 6.05
CA GLU A 248 65.34 -4.04 6.21
C GLU A 248 66.62 -4.80 6.55
N ILE A 249 67.73 -4.31 6.03
CA ILE A 249 69.07 -4.76 6.37
C ILE A 249 69.85 -3.57 6.91
N SER A 250 70.36 -3.71 8.14
CA SER A 250 71.30 -2.76 8.73
C SER A 250 72.73 -3.15 8.36
N VAL A 251 73.51 -2.20 7.85
CA VAL A 251 74.90 -2.43 7.45
C VAL A 251 75.82 -2.08 8.61
N ASN A 252 76.23 -3.09 9.38
CA ASN A 252 77.10 -2.85 10.55
C ASN A 252 78.56 -2.56 10.15
N HIS A 253 79.07 -3.28 9.15
CA HIS A 253 80.43 -3.16 8.68
C HIS A 253 80.53 -3.56 7.21
N MET A 254 81.34 -2.83 6.44
CA MET A 254 81.50 -3.04 5.00
C MET A 254 82.93 -2.71 4.57
N GLN A 255 83.64 -3.71 4.02
CA GLN A 255 84.98 -3.55 3.45
C GLN A 255 84.99 -3.72 1.93
N THR A 256 83.97 -4.38 1.38
CA THR A 256 83.82 -4.68 -0.04
C THR A 256 82.40 -4.37 -0.49
N SER A 257 82.15 -4.39 -1.80
CA SER A 257 80.80 -4.23 -2.35
C SER A 257 79.84 -5.31 -1.81
N VAL A 258 78.61 -4.88 -1.49
CA VAL A 258 77.52 -5.74 -1.00
C VAL A 258 76.27 -5.43 -1.82
N GLN A 259 75.48 -6.47 -2.09
CA GLN A 259 74.25 -6.40 -2.88
C GLN A 259 73.09 -6.95 -2.07
N PHE A 260 71.96 -6.24 -2.06
CA PHE A 260 70.75 -6.65 -1.38
C PHE A 260 69.58 -6.76 -2.35
N GLY A 261 68.76 -7.81 -2.25
CA GLY A 261 67.59 -7.93 -3.11
C GLY A 261 66.93 -9.29 -3.12
N PHE A 262 66.31 -9.61 -4.26
CA PHE A 262 65.57 -10.85 -4.49
C PHE A 262 66.27 -11.73 -5.52
N ALA A 263 66.13 -13.04 -5.35
CA ALA A 263 66.61 -14.03 -6.29
C ALA A 263 65.70 -15.28 -6.29
N GLU A 264 65.59 -15.96 -7.43
CA GLU A 264 64.83 -17.21 -7.54
C GLU A 264 65.58 -18.40 -6.91
N LYS A 265 64.87 -19.24 -6.14
CA LYS A 265 65.41 -20.55 -5.70
C LYS A 265 65.11 -21.61 -6.79
N PRO A 266 66.00 -22.57 -7.08
CA PRO A 266 67.33 -22.80 -6.52
C PRO A 266 68.42 -22.31 -7.50
N LEU A 267 68.78 -21.03 -7.46
CA LEU A 267 69.96 -20.61 -8.21
C LEU A 267 71.22 -21.18 -7.56
N PRO A 268 72.10 -21.89 -8.30
CA PRO A 268 73.48 -22.03 -7.85
C PRO A 268 74.01 -20.61 -7.70
N ILE A 269 74.60 -20.32 -6.54
CA ILE A 269 74.89 -18.98 -6.00
C ILE A 269 75.97 -18.21 -6.81
N ARG A 270 76.14 -18.57 -8.09
CA ARG A 270 77.10 -18.04 -9.05
C ARG A 270 76.43 -17.57 -10.35
N ARG A 271 75.14 -17.83 -10.56
CA ARG A 271 74.39 -17.34 -11.75
C ARG A 271 73.71 -16.03 -11.43
N ARG A 272 73.88 -15.06 -12.33
CA ARG A 272 73.33 -13.70 -12.18
C ARG A 272 71.86 -13.60 -12.62
N ASN A 273 71.38 -14.49 -13.49
CA ASN A 273 70.00 -14.47 -13.99
C ASN A 273 68.99 -14.79 -12.89
N GLY A 274 67.84 -14.13 -12.91
CA GLY A 274 66.80 -14.21 -11.90
C GLY A 274 67.15 -13.44 -10.63
N THR A 275 68.01 -12.41 -10.71
CA THR A 275 68.40 -11.59 -9.55
C THR A 275 68.03 -10.12 -9.76
N TYR A 276 67.49 -9.51 -8.70
CA TYR A 276 67.10 -8.10 -8.65
C TYR A 276 67.73 -7.50 -7.40
N ALA A 277 68.74 -6.65 -7.57
CA ALA A 277 69.55 -6.21 -6.43
C ALA A 277 69.84 -4.70 -6.46
N TYR A 278 70.11 -4.18 -5.27
CA TYR A 278 70.69 -2.87 -5.05
C TYR A 278 72.10 -3.01 -4.52
N ASP A 279 73.06 -2.49 -5.28
CA ASP A 279 74.49 -2.54 -4.98
C ASP A 279 74.92 -1.38 -4.09
N SER A 280 75.91 -1.60 -3.24
CA SER A 280 76.49 -0.59 -2.35
C SER A 280 76.96 0.68 -3.07
N ASP A 281 77.36 0.57 -4.34
CA ASP A 281 77.75 1.72 -5.18
C ASP A 281 76.56 2.56 -5.67
N GLY A 282 75.34 2.22 -5.27
CA GLY A 282 74.11 2.91 -5.67
C GLY A 282 73.51 2.40 -6.98
N GLN A 283 73.96 1.27 -7.50
CA GLN A 283 73.50 0.72 -8.77
C GLN A 283 72.35 -0.28 -8.56
N PHE A 284 71.27 -0.14 -9.31
CA PHE A 284 70.28 -1.20 -9.45
C PHE A 284 70.74 -2.23 -10.47
N LEU A 285 70.59 -3.51 -10.15
CA LEU A 285 71.02 -4.64 -10.95
C LEU A 285 69.81 -5.53 -11.27
N ILE A 286 69.62 -5.83 -12.56
CA ILE A 286 68.72 -6.89 -13.03
C ILE A 286 69.59 -7.90 -13.76
N ASP A 287 69.50 -9.16 -13.35
CA ASP A 287 70.34 -10.24 -13.85
C ASP A 287 71.84 -9.92 -13.74
N GLY A 288 72.22 -9.23 -12.66
CA GLY A 288 73.57 -8.72 -12.41
C GLY A 288 74.06 -7.66 -13.39
N SER A 289 73.17 -7.07 -14.19
CA SER A 289 73.47 -5.99 -15.14
C SER A 289 72.94 -4.64 -14.62
N PRO A 290 73.77 -3.57 -14.63
CA PRO A 290 73.36 -2.22 -14.26
C PRO A 290 72.12 -1.73 -15.01
N GLN A 291 71.14 -1.22 -14.26
CA GLN A 291 69.95 -0.57 -14.78
C GLN A 291 69.96 0.91 -14.41
N GLY A 292 69.92 1.77 -15.43
CA GLY A 292 69.86 3.22 -15.25
C GLY A 292 71.10 3.83 -14.58
N PRO A 293 71.04 5.14 -14.25
CA PRO A 293 72.14 5.83 -13.58
C PRO A 293 72.31 5.35 -12.14
N LYS A 294 73.52 5.50 -11.59
CA LYS A 294 73.77 5.30 -10.17
C LYS A 294 72.90 6.25 -9.33
N THR A 295 72.40 5.75 -8.23
CA THR A 295 71.64 6.47 -7.21
C THR A 295 72.47 6.61 -5.92
N ASN A 296 71.83 6.67 -4.75
CA ASN A 296 72.48 6.97 -3.47
C ASN A 296 73.19 5.76 -2.86
N SER A 297 74.48 5.59 -3.15
CA SER A 297 75.35 4.56 -2.52
C SER A 297 75.13 4.44 -1.00
N PHE A 298 75.31 3.25 -0.45
CA PHE A 298 75.17 2.98 0.98
C PHE A 298 76.43 2.37 1.57
N ASN A 299 76.66 2.63 2.86
CA ASN A 299 77.86 2.24 3.60
C ASN A 299 77.52 1.72 5.01
N ALA A 300 78.55 1.38 5.78
CA ALA A 300 78.40 1.06 7.20
C ALA A 300 77.67 2.19 7.95
N GLY A 301 76.69 1.82 8.78
CA GLY A 301 75.77 2.72 9.49
C GLY A 301 74.44 2.96 8.78
N ASP A 302 74.30 2.63 7.51
CA ASP A 302 73.04 2.78 6.77
C ASP A 302 72.07 1.61 7.00
N VAL A 303 70.78 1.89 6.85
CA VAL A 303 69.70 0.89 6.78
C VAL A 303 69.10 0.90 5.38
N VAL A 304 69.09 -0.27 4.73
CA VAL A 304 68.53 -0.47 3.41
C VAL A 304 67.26 -1.30 3.52
N GLY A 305 66.13 -0.71 3.16
CA GLY A 305 64.84 -1.38 3.02
C GLY A 305 64.65 -1.89 1.59
N ILE A 306 64.04 -3.05 1.46
CA ILE A 306 63.71 -3.68 0.18
C ILE A 306 62.26 -4.13 0.24
N GLY A 307 61.46 -3.69 -0.72
CA GLY A 307 60.07 -4.11 -0.83
C GLY A 307 59.70 -4.59 -2.22
N ILE A 308 58.68 -5.44 -2.27
CA ILE A 308 58.05 -5.90 -3.50
C ILE A 308 56.53 -5.81 -3.36
N ASN A 309 55.89 -5.21 -4.36
CA ASN A 309 54.45 -5.31 -4.55
C ASN A 309 54.19 -6.55 -5.42
N LEU A 310 53.64 -7.62 -4.83
CA LEU A 310 53.36 -8.87 -5.52
C LEU A 310 52.23 -8.73 -6.55
N ALA A 311 51.34 -7.75 -6.40
CA ALA A 311 50.27 -7.50 -7.38
C ALA A 311 50.78 -6.78 -8.63
N THR A 312 51.67 -5.79 -8.48
CA THR A 312 52.23 -5.06 -9.63
C THR A 312 53.59 -5.61 -10.10
N GLN A 313 54.16 -6.56 -9.37
CA GLN A 313 55.50 -7.11 -9.59
C GLN A 313 56.61 -6.03 -9.57
N GLN A 314 56.38 -4.95 -8.82
CA GLN A 314 57.34 -3.85 -8.69
C GLN A 314 58.17 -3.99 -7.43
N ILE A 315 59.50 -3.90 -7.60
CA ILE A 315 60.47 -3.86 -6.52
C ILE A 315 60.83 -2.39 -6.24
N PHE A 316 60.97 -2.04 -4.98
CA PHE A 316 61.43 -0.72 -4.56
C PHE A 316 62.47 -0.84 -3.43
N PHE A 317 63.35 0.15 -3.37
CA PHE A 317 64.40 0.23 -2.35
C PHE A 317 64.24 1.50 -1.52
N VAL A 318 64.65 1.43 -0.27
CA VAL A 318 64.62 2.53 0.70
C VAL A 318 65.99 2.61 1.35
N LYS A 319 66.53 3.81 1.53
CA LYS A 319 67.73 4.04 2.31
C LYS A 319 67.41 5.02 3.44
N ASN A 320 67.64 4.62 4.69
CA ASN A 320 67.41 5.45 5.87
C ASN A 320 66.00 6.12 5.87
N GLY A 321 64.98 5.36 5.49
CA GLY A 321 63.59 5.84 5.38
C GLY A 321 63.25 6.61 4.11
N LEU A 322 64.22 6.91 3.24
CA LEU A 322 63.99 7.60 1.95
C LEU A 322 63.89 6.59 0.81
N ARG A 323 62.74 6.57 0.12
CA ARG A 323 62.56 5.74 -1.08
C ARG A 323 63.55 6.17 -2.16
N LEU A 324 64.29 5.21 -2.68
CA LEU A 324 65.22 5.42 -3.78
C LEU A 324 64.44 5.41 -5.09
N GLY A 325 64.80 6.33 -5.99
CA GLY A 325 64.13 6.48 -7.27
C GLY A 325 64.54 5.37 -8.24
N TRP A 326 63.61 4.46 -8.52
CA TRP A 326 63.12 4.18 -9.87
C TRP A 326 61.70 3.61 -9.79
#